data_AF-A0A3D5RYJ2-F1
#
_entry.id   AF-A0A3D5RYJ2-F1
#
_cell.length_a   1.000
_cell.length_b   1.000
_cell.length_c   1.000
_cell.angle_alpha   90.00
_cell.angle_beta   90.00
_cell.angle_gamma   90.00
#
_symmetry.space_group_name_H-M   'P 1'
#
loop_
_entity.id
_entity.type
_entity.pdbx_description
1 polymer ?
#
loop_
_entity_poly.entity_id
_entity_poly.type
_entity_poly.pdbx_seq_one_letter_code
_entity_poly.pdbx_strand_id
1 'polypeptide(L)' 'MKTERIAKIEKDWKENPRWKNVTRPYTAEEVVNLQGSVTIEHTIAKLTSQKLWDK' A
#
# COMPACT_ATOMS: atom_id res chain seq x y z
N MET A 1 1.17 8.72 14.00
CA MET A 1 1.23 7.52 14.87
C MET A 1 1.28 6.26 14.00
N LYS A 2 2.01 5.20 14.39
CA LYS A 2 2.10 3.95 13.59
C LYS A 2 0.72 3.36 13.26
N THR A 3 -0.21 3.44 14.22
CA THR A 3 -1.61 3.01 14.11
C THR A 3 -2.36 3.66 12.95
N GLU A 4 -2.15 4.96 12.69
CA GLU A 4 -2.80 5.66 11.58
C GLU A 4 -2.31 5.17 10.21
N ARG A 5 -1.01 4.82 10.10
CA ARG A 5 -0.42 4.27 8.86
C ARG A 5 -1.00 2.88 8.56
N ILE A 6 -1.15 2.07 9.61
CA ILE A 6 -1.75 0.73 9.52
C ILE A 6 -3.20 0.84 9.02
N ALA A 7 -4.02 1.66 9.70
CA ALA A 7 -5.42 1.85 9.33
C ALA A 7 -5.58 2.36 7.88
N LYS A 8 -4.67 3.23 7.42
CA LYS A 8 -4.67 3.73 6.04
C LYS A 8 -4.38 2.62 5.01
N ILE A 9 -3.43 1.74 5.28
CA ILE A 9 -3.10 0.62 4.41
C ILE A 9 -4.23 -0.41 4.40
N GLU A 10 -4.79 -0.75 5.55
CA GLU A 10 -5.92 -1.67 5.64
C GLU A 10 -7.15 -1.15 4.89
N LYS A 11 -7.42 0.15 5.01
CA LYS A 11 -8.50 0.81 4.29
C LYS A 11 -8.26 0.77 2.78
N ASP A 12 -7.04 1.08 2.32
CA ASP A 12 -6.68 1.00 0.90
C ASP A 12 -6.85 -0.43 0.36
N TRP A 13 -6.43 -1.46 1.10
CA TRP A 13 -6.60 -2.85 0.68
C TRP A 13 -8.06 -3.29 0.59
N LYS A 14 -8.95 -2.74 1.43
CA LYS A 14 -10.38 -3.06 1.44
C LYS A 14 -11.17 -2.28 0.39
N GLU A 15 -10.86 -1.00 0.19
CA GLU A 15 -11.63 -0.11 -0.69
C GLU A 15 -11.13 -0.12 -2.14
N ASN A 16 -9.84 -0.34 -2.36
CA ASN A 16 -9.27 -0.18 -3.68
C ASN A 16 -9.52 -1.44 -4.54
N PRO A 17 -10.22 -1.32 -5.69
CA PRO A 17 -10.49 -2.45 -6.58
C PRO A 17 -9.19 -3.10 -7.11
N ARG A 18 -8.07 -2.37 -7.08
CA ARG A 18 -6.73 -2.88 -7.44
C ARG A 18 -6.34 -4.15 -6.69
N TRP A 19 -6.83 -4.29 -5.45
CA TRP A 19 -6.43 -5.35 -4.51
C TRP A 19 -7.50 -6.41 -4.27
N LYS A 20 -8.65 -6.34 -4.97
CA LYS A 20 -9.84 -7.17 -4.72
C LYS A 20 -9.58 -8.69 -4.73
N ASN A 21 -8.65 -9.16 -5.56
CA ASN A 21 -8.31 -10.59 -5.70
C ASN A 21 -6.87 -10.90 -5.26
N VAL A 22 -6.27 -10.08 -4.39
CA VAL A 22 -4.88 -10.23 -3.97
C VAL A 22 -4.82 -10.77 -2.54
N THR A 23 -4.45 -12.05 -2.40
CA THR A 23 -4.22 -12.69 -1.09
C THR A 23 -2.82 -12.37 -0.60
N ARG A 24 -2.70 -11.82 0.61
CA ARG A 24 -1.41 -11.50 1.24
C ARG A 24 -1.23 -12.38 2.49
N PRO A 25 -0.12 -13.10 2.65
CA PRO A 25 0.14 -13.92 3.83
C PRO A 25 0.74 -13.12 5.01
N TYR A 26 0.62 -11.79 4.99
CA TYR A 26 1.16 -10.86 5.99
C TYR A 26 0.18 -9.72 6.27
N THR A 27 0.36 -9.08 7.42
CA THR A 27 -0.51 -8.02 7.94
C THR A 27 -0.04 -6.61 7.54
N ALA A 28 -0.93 -5.62 7.63
CA ALA A 28 -0.57 -4.22 7.40
C ALA A 28 0.42 -3.69 8.44
N GLU A 29 0.43 -4.26 9.65
CA GLU A 29 1.38 -3.91 10.71
C GLU A 29 2.82 -4.30 10.37
N GLU A 30 3.01 -5.51 9.83
CA GLU A 30 4.33 -5.98 9.37
C GLU A 30 4.87 -5.08 8.26
N VAL A 31 4.00 -4.64 7.34
CA VAL A 31 4.37 -3.69 6.28
C VAL A 31 4.86 -2.37 6.88
N VAL A 32 4.12 -1.78 7.83
CA VAL A 32 4.51 -0.50 8.46
C VAL A 32 5.79 -0.63 9.30
N ASN A 33 6.00 -1.78 9.95
CA ASN A 33 7.21 -2.04 10.71
C ASN A 33 8.46 -2.13 9.82
N LEU A 34 8.35 -2.71 8.63
CA LEU A 34 9.45 -2.79 7.65
C LEU A 34 9.68 -1.49 6.88
N GLN A 35 8.66 -0.64 6.77
CA GLN A 35 8.74 0.61 6.01
C GLN A 35 9.63 1.68 6.67
N GLY A 36 10.03 1.47 7.92
CA GLY A 36 10.86 2.40 8.68
C GLY A 36 10.18 3.75 8.97
N SER A 37 10.99 4.69 9.48
CA SER A 37 10.53 6.01 9.90
C SER A 37 10.39 7.00 8.73
N VAL A 38 11.22 6.86 7.70
CA VAL A 38 11.26 7.76 6.55
C VAL A 38 10.74 7.05 5.31
N THR A 39 9.63 7.54 4.77
CA THR A 39 9.07 7.05 3.51
C THR A 39 9.58 7.91 2.36
N ILE A 40 10.36 7.30 1.45
CA ILE A 40 10.81 7.95 0.21
C ILE A 40 9.70 7.82 -0.83
N GLU A 41 9.38 8.93 -1.50
CA GLU A 41 8.36 8.94 -2.56
C GLU A 41 8.94 8.44 -3.89
N HIS A 42 8.34 7.40 -4.46
CA HIS A 42 8.75 6.84 -5.75
C HIS A 42 7.81 7.28 -6.87
N THR A 43 7.94 8.55 -7.27
CA THR A 43 6.99 9.23 -8.18
C THR A 43 6.84 8.50 -9.52
N ILE A 44 7.94 8.10 -10.15
CA ILE A 44 7.91 7.41 -11.46
C ILE A 44 7.20 6.06 -11.33
N ALA A 45 7.55 5.26 -10.32
CA ALA A 45 6.95 3.93 -10.11
C ALA A 45 5.44 4.02 -9.84
N LYS A 46 5.00 5.05 -9.10
CA LYS A 46 3.58 5.30 -8.86
C LYS A 46 2.83 5.63 -10.16
N LEU A 47 3.39 6.53 -10.98
CA LEU A 47 2.75 6.95 -12.23
C LEU A 47 2.69 5.82 -13.26
N THR A 48 3.76 5.04 -13.40
CA THR A 48 3.81 3.97 -14.41
C THR A 48 2.96 2.77 -14.01
N SER A 49 2.91 2.39 -12.72
CA SER A 49 2.04 1.31 -12.24
C SER A 49 0.55 1.63 -12.38
N GLN A 50 0.15 2.89 -12.13
CA GLN A 50 -1.21 3.33 -12.35
C GLN A 50 -1.58 3.29 -13.84
N LYS A 51 -0.75 3.87 -14.71
CA LYS A 51 -0.95 3.81 -16.17
C LYS A 51 -1.02 2.40 -16.72
N LEU A 52 -0.23 1.47 -16.19
CA LEU A 52 -0.24 0.07 -16.61
C LEU A 52 -1.51 -0.66 -16.15
N TRP A 53 -2.08 -0.27 -15.02
CA TRP A 53 -3.30 -0.88 -14.50
C TRP A 53 -4.58 -0.36 -15.18
N ASP A 54 -4.62 0.92 -15.54
CA ASP A 54 -5.74 1.53 -16.24
C ASP A 54 -5.84 1.12 -17.72
N LYS A 55 -4.79 0.44 -18.23
CA LYS A 55 -4.67 -0.02 -19.62
C LYS A 55 -5.15 -1.46 -19.77
#